data_AF-A0A4Q3UEB1-F1
#
_entry.id   AF-A0A4Q3UEB1-F1
#
_cell.length_a   1.000
_cell.length_b   1.000
_cell.length_c   1.000
_cell.angle_alpha   90.00
_cell.angle_beta   90.00
_cell.angle_gamma   90.00
#
_symmetry.space_group_name_H-M   'P 1'
#
loop_
_entity.id
_entity.type
_entity.pdbx_description
1 polymer ?
#
loop_
_entity_poly.entity_id
_entity_poly.type
_entity_poly.pdbx_seq_one_letter_code
_entity_poly.pdbx_strand_id
1 'polypeptide(L)'
;FPPKYLKQRFNLLLGLAIGYAVNAVIPWRIGELVRILFVSRRESIRFAYSAAVVAAERLSDIAAIVLIGIVATLAASWAVLPAEIILLGLSTLAIAIAGTWLIVRSARFRQLIWWTGSLFNERIQFGIADFFWSSSELLRSGLLLKRRYLTATVAMWLLYFLAYIIFALSIDQRAADGALLLLVTPFISSAKIVASWSDWTLLLFLGLPILSVLGWGMLTEGNFVVRLFVAHSRFSRSPLQERATTQERFFGEQEYRNFLTSLFHGEDRTLSGFGLQALDDGIVHKLFNGGSDAITALVDVNGQLAIRKFATGAAAEKLEGQHAWLLSADRSALPWVDINRQRHGDGFFLYDMPLVVPANDFFDVIHT
;
A
#
# COMPACT_ATOMS: atom_id res chain seq x y z
N PHE A 1 -20.98 -14.14 5.93
CA PHE A 1 -20.21 -13.06 5.28
C PHE A 1 -20.98 -11.75 5.44
N PRO A 2 -20.40 -10.66 5.98
CA PRO A 2 -21.17 -9.44 6.21
C PRO A 2 -21.54 -8.76 4.88
N PRO A 3 -22.82 -8.42 4.64
CA PRO A 3 -23.29 -7.84 3.37
C PRO A 3 -22.65 -6.47 3.05
N LYS A 4 -22.17 -5.75 4.07
CA LYS A 4 -21.56 -4.41 3.95
C LYS A 4 -20.33 -4.36 3.01
N TYR A 5 -19.61 -5.47 2.84
CA TYR A 5 -18.39 -5.51 2.02
C TYR A 5 -18.59 -6.06 0.60
N LEU A 6 -19.80 -6.51 0.25
CA LEU A 6 -20.05 -7.15 -1.06
C LEU A 6 -19.83 -6.17 -2.22
N LYS A 7 -20.34 -4.94 -2.09
CA LYS A 7 -20.19 -3.90 -3.12
C LYS A 7 -18.73 -3.53 -3.37
N GLN A 8 -17.97 -3.30 -2.30
CA GLN A 8 -16.55 -2.99 -2.38
C GLN A 8 -15.75 -4.13 -3.03
N ARG A 9 -16.00 -5.38 -2.62
CA ARG A 9 -15.33 -6.55 -3.22
C ARG A 9 -15.67 -6.70 -4.70
N PHE A 10 -16.91 -6.42 -5.09
CA PHE A 10 -17.32 -6.43 -6.48
C PHE A 10 -16.60 -5.33 -7.28
N ASN A 11 -16.45 -4.12 -6.74
CA ASN A 11 -15.67 -3.05 -7.39
C ASN A 11 -14.21 -3.47 -7.62
N LEU A 12 -13.59 -4.13 -6.64
CA LEU A 12 -12.22 -4.66 -6.79
C LEU A 12 -12.13 -5.72 -7.89
N LEU A 13 -13.11 -6.63 -7.96
CA LEU A 13 -13.21 -7.64 -9.01
C LEU A 13 -13.45 -7.03 -10.39
N LEU A 14 -14.32 -6.02 -10.47
CA LEU A 14 -14.59 -5.27 -11.71
C LEU A 14 -13.34 -4.54 -12.19
N GLY A 15 -12.59 -3.90 -11.28
CA GLY A 15 -11.31 -3.27 -11.60
C GLY A 15 -10.28 -4.27 -12.13
N LEU A 16 -10.23 -5.48 -11.57
CA LEU A 16 -9.38 -6.57 -12.06
C LEU A 16 -9.77 -6.98 -13.49
N ALA A 17 -11.07 -7.16 -13.76
CA ALA A 17 -11.57 -7.52 -15.08
C ALA A 17 -11.30 -6.43 -16.14
N ILE A 18 -11.52 -5.14 -15.80
CA ILE A 18 -11.18 -4.01 -16.68
C ILE A 18 -9.68 -4.03 -17.00
N GLY A 19 -8.82 -4.24 -15.99
CA GLY A 19 -7.38 -4.32 -16.19
C GLY A 19 -6.97 -5.45 -17.14
N TYR A 20 -7.54 -6.64 -16.98
CA TYR A 20 -7.27 -7.75 -17.89
C TYR A 20 -7.79 -7.51 -19.31
N ALA A 21 -8.97 -6.93 -19.46
CA ALA A 21 -9.51 -6.58 -20.77
C ALA A 21 -8.62 -5.58 -21.52
N VAL A 22 -8.11 -4.57 -20.81
CA VAL A 22 -7.16 -3.62 -21.40
C VAL A 22 -5.83 -4.31 -21.75
N ASN A 23 -5.31 -5.18 -20.89
CA ASN A 23 -4.07 -5.93 -21.16
C ASN A 23 -4.19 -6.92 -22.33
N ALA A 24 -5.42 -7.35 -22.67
CA ALA A 24 -5.66 -8.18 -23.85
C ALA A 24 -5.47 -7.39 -25.16
N VAL A 25 -5.72 -6.09 -25.14
CA VAL A 25 -5.66 -5.21 -26.34
C VAL A 25 -4.36 -4.41 -26.38
N ILE A 26 -3.90 -3.90 -25.24
CA ILE A 26 -2.79 -2.96 -25.14
C ILE A 26 -1.56 -3.68 -24.56
N PRO A 27 -0.39 -3.59 -25.23
CA PRO A 27 0.83 -4.21 -24.73
C PRO A 27 1.35 -3.54 -23.44
N TRP A 28 2.40 -4.13 -22.86
CA TRP A 28 3.12 -3.60 -21.68
C TRP A 28 2.30 -3.51 -20.40
N ARG A 29 1.20 -4.27 -20.30
CA ARG A 29 0.36 -4.36 -19.10
C ARG A 29 -0.22 -3.01 -18.64
N ILE A 30 -0.51 -2.11 -19.58
CA ILE A 30 -1.11 -0.79 -19.31
C ILE A 30 -2.45 -0.90 -18.54
N GLY A 31 -3.16 -2.02 -18.69
CA GLY A 31 -4.37 -2.31 -17.94
C GLY A 31 -4.18 -2.39 -16.42
N GLU A 32 -2.97 -2.64 -15.92
CA GLU A 32 -2.70 -2.54 -14.47
C GLU A 32 -2.80 -1.08 -14.00
N LEU A 33 -2.34 -0.11 -14.79
CA LEU A 33 -2.52 1.33 -14.50
C LEU A 33 -4.00 1.70 -14.55
N VAL A 34 -4.76 1.17 -15.51
CA VAL A 34 -6.21 1.40 -15.59
C VAL A 34 -6.93 0.82 -14.37
N ARG A 35 -6.56 -0.39 -13.92
CA ARG A 35 -7.08 -0.99 -12.69
C ARG A 35 -6.79 -0.11 -11.48
N ILE A 36 -5.55 0.38 -11.32
CA ILE A 36 -5.16 1.25 -10.21
C ILE A 36 -6.00 2.55 -10.25
N LEU A 37 -6.13 3.18 -11.42
CA LEU A 37 -6.95 4.38 -11.59
C LEU A 37 -8.41 4.13 -11.25
N PHE A 38 -8.98 3.02 -11.72
CA PHE A 38 -10.36 2.64 -11.45
C PHE A 38 -10.59 2.45 -9.95
N VAL A 39 -9.77 1.63 -9.29
CA VAL A 39 -9.93 1.34 -7.85
C VAL A 39 -9.68 2.58 -7.01
N SER A 40 -8.62 3.35 -7.29
CA SER A 40 -8.33 4.60 -6.57
C SER A 40 -9.50 5.58 -6.63
N ARG A 41 -10.10 5.73 -7.80
CA ARG A 41 -11.28 6.57 -8.00
C ARG A 41 -12.52 6.00 -7.32
N ARG A 42 -12.82 4.73 -7.54
CA ARG A 42 -14.06 4.10 -7.07
C ARG A 42 -14.12 3.96 -5.55
N GLU A 43 -13.01 3.55 -4.94
CA GLU A 43 -12.91 3.30 -3.50
C GLU A 43 -12.40 4.53 -2.73
N SER A 44 -12.15 5.66 -3.40
CA SER A 44 -11.57 6.87 -2.80
C SER A 44 -10.24 6.62 -2.07
N ILE A 45 -9.49 5.61 -2.49
CA ILE A 45 -8.17 5.29 -1.95
C ILE A 45 -7.08 6.03 -2.74
N ARG A 46 -5.94 6.32 -2.09
CA ARG A 46 -4.81 6.97 -2.75
C ARG A 46 -4.28 6.14 -3.91
N PHE A 47 -3.94 6.82 -5.00
CA PHE A 47 -3.38 6.18 -6.19
C PHE A 47 -2.10 5.39 -5.88
N ALA A 48 -1.16 6.01 -5.15
CA ALA A 48 0.11 5.39 -4.79
C ALA A 48 -0.06 4.14 -3.91
N TYR A 49 -0.99 4.19 -2.95
CA TYR A 49 -1.34 3.02 -2.14
C TYR A 49 -1.98 1.90 -2.98
N SER A 50 -2.94 2.24 -3.85
CA SER A 50 -3.54 1.26 -4.75
C SER A 50 -2.50 0.62 -5.68
N ALA A 51 -1.53 1.39 -6.16
CA ALA A 51 -0.41 0.88 -6.95
C ALA A 51 0.48 -0.06 -6.13
N ALA A 52 0.78 0.28 -4.88
CA ALA A 52 1.56 -0.57 -3.97
C ALA A 52 0.87 -1.91 -3.69
N VAL A 53 -0.46 -1.91 -3.51
CA VAL A 53 -1.24 -3.15 -3.35
C VAL A 53 -1.17 -4.02 -4.61
N VAL A 54 -1.37 -3.43 -5.80
CA VAL A 54 -1.27 -4.17 -7.07
C VAL A 54 0.13 -4.74 -7.26
N ALA A 55 1.17 -3.97 -6.96
CA ALA A 55 2.56 -4.45 -7.00
C ALA A 55 2.79 -5.63 -6.04
N ALA A 56 2.30 -5.54 -4.80
CA ALA A 56 2.39 -6.61 -3.82
C ALA A 56 1.65 -7.89 -4.28
N GLU A 57 0.48 -7.75 -4.91
CA GLU A 57 -0.22 -8.88 -5.54
C GLU A 57 0.61 -9.50 -6.66
N ARG A 58 1.22 -8.70 -7.55
CA ARG A 58 2.06 -9.21 -8.64
C ARG A 58 3.28 -9.96 -8.08
N LEU A 59 3.90 -9.45 -7.02
CA LEU A 59 5.00 -10.15 -6.33
C LEU A 59 4.55 -11.49 -5.74
N SER A 60 3.35 -11.54 -5.13
CA SER A 60 2.78 -12.80 -4.65
C SER A 60 2.51 -13.79 -5.78
N ASP A 61 2.01 -13.32 -6.93
CA ASP A 61 1.75 -14.16 -8.09
C ASP A 61 3.07 -14.71 -8.68
N ILE A 62 4.11 -13.87 -8.78
CA ILE A 62 5.45 -14.29 -9.22
C ILE A 62 6.02 -15.36 -8.26
N ALA A 63 5.89 -15.16 -6.94
CA ALA A 63 6.34 -16.14 -5.96
C ALA A 63 5.63 -17.49 -6.11
N ALA A 64 4.32 -17.49 -6.36
CA ALA A 64 3.56 -18.71 -6.59
C ALA A 64 4.00 -19.42 -7.88
N ILE A 65 4.18 -18.70 -8.98
CA ILE A 65 4.64 -19.28 -10.25
C ILE A 65 6.04 -19.87 -10.12
N VAL A 66 6.97 -19.16 -9.48
CA VAL A 66 8.33 -19.65 -9.24
C VAL A 66 8.30 -20.92 -8.40
N LEU A 67 7.48 -20.95 -7.33
CA LEU A 67 7.33 -22.12 -6.49
C LEU A 67 6.75 -23.32 -7.26
N ILE A 68 5.66 -23.12 -8.01
CA ILE A 68 5.05 -24.15 -8.86
C ILE A 68 6.07 -24.66 -9.88
N GLY A 69 6.82 -23.75 -10.50
CA GLY A 69 7.90 -24.07 -11.44
C GLY A 69 8.95 -24.98 -10.83
N ILE A 70 9.51 -24.61 -9.67
CA ILE A 70 10.51 -25.40 -8.95
C ILE A 70 9.96 -26.77 -8.56
N VAL A 71 8.74 -26.86 -8.06
CA VAL A 71 8.12 -28.15 -7.71
C VAL A 71 7.95 -29.02 -8.95
N ALA A 72 7.50 -28.44 -10.06
CA ALA A 72 7.35 -29.15 -11.33
C ALA A 72 8.70 -29.66 -11.88
N THR A 73 9.77 -28.85 -11.79
CA THR A 73 11.11 -29.27 -12.24
C THR A 73 11.66 -30.41 -11.39
N LEU A 74 11.49 -30.36 -10.06
CA LEU A 74 11.95 -31.41 -9.14
C LEU A 74 11.17 -32.71 -9.27
N ALA A 75 9.87 -32.63 -9.59
CA ALA A 75 9.02 -33.81 -9.76
C ALA A 75 9.33 -34.59 -11.05
N ALA A 76 10.15 -34.05 -11.97
CA ALA A 76 10.53 -34.64 -13.27
C ALA A 76 9.36 -35.18 -14.13
N SER A 77 8.14 -34.78 -13.80
CA SER A 77 6.91 -35.37 -14.35
C SER A 77 6.28 -34.50 -15.43
N TRP A 78 6.57 -33.19 -15.42
CA TRP A 78 5.89 -32.17 -16.23
C TRP A 78 6.90 -31.32 -17.01
N ALA A 79 6.45 -30.59 -18.04
CA ALA A 79 7.27 -29.62 -18.75
C ALA A 79 8.01 -28.68 -17.78
N VAL A 80 9.33 -28.70 -17.84
CA VAL A 80 10.21 -27.89 -17.00
C VAL A 80 10.06 -26.43 -17.44
N LEU A 81 9.69 -25.53 -16.53
CA LEU A 81 9.80 -24.10 -16.81
C LEU A 81 11.27 -23.79 -17.15
N PRO A 82 11.55 -23.03 -18.23
CA PRO A 82 12.92 -22.65 -18.56
C PRO A 82 13.60 -22.02 -17.34
N ALA A 83 14.84 -22.44 -17.05
CA ALA A 83 15.58 -22.00 -15.87
C ALA A 83 15.71 -20.46 -15.83
N GLU A 84 15.76 -19.81 -17.00
CA GLU A 84 15.78 -18.35 -17.16
C GLU A 84 14.56 -17.67 -16.53
N ILE A 85 13.36 -18.27 -16.66
CA ILE A 85 12.11 -17.72 -16.13
C ILE A 85 12.09 -17.85 -14.60
N ILE A 86 12.53 -19.00 -14.08
CA ILE A 86 12.68 -19.22 -12.64
C ILE A 86 13.68 -18.22 -12.07
N LEU A 87 14.84 -18.05 -12.71
CA LEU A 87 15.88 -17.12 -12.29
C LEU A 87 15.38 -15.67 -12.32
N LEU A 88 14.71 -15.25 -13.40
CA LEU A 88 14.11 -13.91 -13.50
C LEU A 88 13.10 -13.65 -12.37
N GLY A 89 12.24 -14.64 -12.08
CA GLY A 89 11.28 -14.57 -10.98
C GLY A 89 11.97 -14.42 -9.62
N LEU A 90 12.98 -15.26 -9.34
CA LEU A 90 13.79 -15.18 -8.12
C LEU A 90 14.52 -13.84 -7.99
N SER A 91 15.14 -13.35 -9.06
CA SER A 91 15.81 -12.05 -9.09
C SER A 91 14.83 -10.91 -8.80
N THR A 92 13.62 -10.96 -9.38
CA THR A 92 12.58 -9.95 -9.13
C THR A 92 12.16 -9.91 -7.66
N LEU A 93 11.94 -11.08 -7.06
CA LEU A 93 11.62 -11.19 -5.63
C LEU A 93 12.77 -10.70 -4.74
N ALA A 94 14.01 -11.08 -5.08
CA ALA A 94 15.20 -10.64 -4.36
C ALA A 94 15.36 -9.11 -4.41
N ILE A 95 15.16 -8.49 -5.57
CA ILE A 95 15.19 -7.03 -5.74
C ILE A 95 14.09 -6.36 -4.91
N ALA A 96 12.87 -6.91 -4.89
CA ALA A 96 11.77 -6.35 -4.10
C ALA A 96 12.05 -6.40 -2.59
N ILE A 97 12.61 -7.52 -2.10
CA ILE A 97 13.01 -7.68 -0.69
C ILE A 97 14.17 -6.74 -0.35
N ALA A 98 15.21 -6.71 -1.18
CA ALA A 98 16.37 -5.85 -0.98
C ALA A 98 15.97 -4.35 -1.02
N GLY A 99 15.14 -3.95 -1.97
CA GLY A 99 14.60 -2.60 -2.08
C GLY A 99 13.80 -2.20 -0.84
N THR A 100 12.92 -3.07 -0.36
CA THR A 100 12.18 -2.86 0.90
C THR A 100 13.11 -2.66 2.09
N TRP A 101 14.14 -3.49 2.20
CA TRP A 101 15.14 -3.38 3.26
C TRP A 101 15.93 -2.07 3.17
N LEU A 102 16.34 -1.66 1.96
CA LEU A 102 17.07 -0.41 1.72
C LEU A 102 16.23 0.84 2.03
N ILE A 103 14.95 0.88 1.63
CA ILE A 103 14.05 2.01 1.93
C ILE A 103 13.96 2.26 3.43
N VAL A 104 13.91 1.18 4.22
CA VAL A 104 13.75 1.27 5.66
C VAL A 104 15.06 1.64 6.35
N ARG A 105 16.17 1.00 5.97
CA ARG A 105 17.45 1.13 6.68
C ARG A 105 18.28 2.33 6.22
N SER A 106 18.19 2.72 4.95
CA SER A 106 19.10 3.71 4.37
C SER A 106 18.40 5.04 4.09
N ALA A 107 18.76 6.07 4.86
CA ALA A 107 18.33 7.45 4.57
C ALA A 107 18.81 7.92 3.18
N ARG A 108 20.02 7.51 2.77
CA ARG A 108 20.58 7.84 1.44
C ARG A 108 19.74 7.24 0.31
N PHE A 109 19.21 6.03 0.50
CA PHE A 109 18.36 5.41 -0.52
C PHE A 109 17.01 6.13 -0.63
N ARG A 110 16.43 6.56 0.49
CA ARG A 110 15.22 7.42 0.47
C ARG A 110 15.50 8.77 -0.20
N GLN A 111 16.64 9.39 0.08
CA GLN A 111 17.07 10.62 -0.58
C GLN A 111 17.31 10.44 -2.07
N LEU A 112 17.83 9.28 -2.50
CA LEU A 112 17.96 8.95 -3.91
C LEU A 112 16.58 8.87 -4.58
N ILE A 113 15.59 8.21 -3.96
CA ILE A 113 14.20 8.18 -4.45
C ILE A 113 13.62 9.60 -4.52
N TRP A 114 13.90 10.43 -3.52
CA TRP A 114 13.44 11.81 -3.49
C TRP A 114 14.04 12.64 -4.63
N TRP A 115 15.34 12.50 -4.87
CA TRP A 115 16.09 13.20 -5.91
C TRP A 115 15.69 12.74 -7.32
N THR A 116 15.45 11.44 -7.53
CA THR A 116 14.91 10.99 -8.82
C THR A 116 13.48 11.49 -9.03
N GLY A 117 12.69 11.54 -7.95
CA GLY A 117 11.35 12.11 -7.96
C GLY A 117 11.32 13.62 -8.23
N SER A 118 12.34 14.38 -7.79
CA SER A 118 12.40 15.84 -7.97
C SER A 118 12.59 16.28 -9.42
N LEU A 119 12.87 15.35 -10.34
CA LEU A 119 12.85 15.60 -11.78
C LEU A 119 11.44 15.87 -12.32
N PHE A 120 10.41 15.51 -11.55
CA PHE A 120 9.01 15.67 -11.90
C PHE A 120 8.36 16.79 -11.09
N ASN A 121 7.06 17.00 -11.29
CA ASN A 121 6.30 17.94 -10.45
C ASN A 121 6.14 17.42 -9.00
N GLU A 122 5.86 18.32 -8.06
CA GLU A 122 5.69 17.98 -6.63
C GLU A 122 4.66 16.87 -6.39
N ARG A 123 3.61 16.83 -7.21
CA ARG A 123 2.55 15.81 -7.11
C ARG A 123 3.06 14.41 -7.46
N ILE A 124 3.86 14.27 -8.52
CA ILE A 124 4.44 13.01 -8.96
C ILE A 124 5.57 12.61 -8.01
N GLN A 125 6.43 13.56 -7.62
CA GLN A 125 7.48 13.33 -6.64
C GLN A 125 6.92 12.72 -5.35
N PHE A 126 5.88 13.35 -4.78
CA PHE A 126 5.19 12.83 -3.61
C PHE A 126 4.57 11.45 -3.87
N GLY A 127 3.91 11.27 -5.01
CA GLY A 127 3.32 9.98 -5.38
C GLY A 127 4.34 8.84 -5.48
N ILE A 128 5.55 9.12 -5.97
CA ILE A 128 6.67 8.17 -6.02
C ILE A 128 7.12 7.80 -4.60
N ALA A 129 7.36 8.80 -3.74
CA ALA A 129 7.76 8.56 -2.35
C ALA A 129 6.70 7.76 -1.58
N ASP A 130 5.42 8.13 -1.72
CA ASP A 130 4.28 7.43 -1.12
C ASP A 130 4.19 5.99 -1.62
N PHE A 131 4.38 5.75 -2.92
CA PHE A 131 4.36 4.40 -3.49
C PHE A 131 5.45 3.51 -2.88
N PHE A 132 6.70 3.99 -2.83
CA PHE A 132 7.82 3.22 -2.28
C PHE A 132 7.65 2.99 -0.77
N TRP A 133 7.20 4.00 -0.03
CA TRP A 133 6.91 3.86 1.39
C TRP A 133 5.80 2.84 1.65
N SER A 134 4.64 3.02 1.00
CA SER A 134 3.48 2.13 1.12
C SER A 134 3.80 0.70 0.72
N SER A 135 4.59 0.49 -0.34
CA SER A 135 5.04 -0.84 -0.76
C SER A 135 5.91 -1.50 0.30
N SER A 136 6.85 -0.75 0.88
CA SER A 136 7.73 -1.25 1.94
C SER A 136 6.95 -1.62 3.21
N GLU A 137 5.92 -0.84 3.55
CA GLU A 137 5.05 -1.08 4.70
C GLU A 137 4.18 -2.33 4.49
N LEU A 138 3.57 -2.48 3.31
CA LEU A 138 2.76 -3.64 2.96
C LEU A 138 3.57 -4.95 3.03
N LEU A 139 4.78 -4.96 2.46
CA LEU A 139 5.64 -6.14 2.49
C LEU A 139 6.12 -6.47 3.92
N ARG A 140 6.46 -5.46 4.72
CA ARG A 140 6.89 -5.64 6.12
C ARG A 140 5.78 -6.03 7.07
N SER A 141 4.56 -5.58 6.83
CA SER A 141 3.40 -5.91 7.67
C SER A 141 3.07 -7.41 7.69
N GLY A 142 3.71 -8.20 6.82
CA GLY A 142 3.43 -9.63 6.68
C GLY A 142 2.02 -9.89 6.17
N LEU A 143 1.36 -8.91 5.53
CA LEU A 143 0.00 -9.05 5.02
C LEU A 143 -0.13 -10.26 4.09
N LEU A 144 0.84 -10.45 3.21
CA LEU A 144 0.93 -11.57 2.27
C LEU A 144 1.16 -12.92 2.97
N LEU A 145 1.63 -12.91 4.22
CA LEU A 145 1.87 -14.12 5.02
C LEU A 145 0.70 -14.44 5.97
N LYS A 146 -0.34 -13.58 6.04
CA LYS A 146 -1.50 -13.86 6.87
C LYS A 146 -2.22 -15.09 6.35
N ARG A 147 -2.62 -15.99 7.25
CA ARG A 147 -3.31 -17.26 6.93
C ARG A 147 -4.45 -17.09 5.93
N ARG A 148 -5.31 -16.07 6.13
CA ARG A 148 -6.45 -15.79 5.24
C ARG A 148 -6.03 -15.48 3.80
N TYR A 149 -4.95 -14.70 3.64
CA TYR A 149 -4.39 -14.38 2.33
C TYR A 149 -3.79 -15.64 1.70
N LEU A 150 -2.91 -16.33 2.43
CA LEU A 150 -2.29 -17.57 1.94
C LEU A 150 -3.31 -18.63 1.52
N THR A 151 -4.36 -18.86 2.32
CA THR A 151 -5.42 -19.81 1.96
C THR A 151 -6.17 -19.40 0.70
N ALA A 152 -6.42 -18.10 0.52
CA ALA A 152 -7.09 -17.59 -0.68
C ALA A 152 -6.17 -17.70 -1.91
N THR A 153 -4.89 -17.37 -1.77
CA THR A 153 -3.88 -17.48 -2.84
C THR A 153 -3.69 -18.93 -3.26
N VAL A 154 -3.50 -19.85 -2.32
CA VAL A 154 -3.37 -21.28 -2.62
C VAL A 154 -4.64 -21.82 -3.30
N ALA A 155 -5.83 -21.49 -2.77
CA ALA A 155 -7.08 -21.90 -3.40
C ALA A 155 -7.25 -21.34 -4.82
N MET A 156 -6.91 -20.07 -5.05
CA MET A 156 -6.94 -19.43 -6.36
C MET A 156 -6.00 -20.13 -7.35
N TRP A 157 -4.75 -20.40 -6.96
CA TRP A 157 -3.77 -21.08 -7.82
C TRP A 157 -4.15 -22.52 -8.11
N LEU A 158 -4.71 -23.26 -7.14
CA LEU A 158 -5.24 -24.60 -7.37
C LEU A 158 -6.40 -24.59 -8.38
N LEU A 159 -7.31 -23.60 -8.29
CA LEU A 159 -8.40 -23.45 -9.24
C LEU A 159 -7.91 -23.08 -10.64
N TYR A 160 -6.93 -22.17 -10.74
CA TYR A 160 -6.31 -21.85 -12.04
C TYR A 160 -5.61 -23.06 -12.64
N PHE A 161 -4.85 -23.80 -11.83
CA PHE A 161 -4.15 -24.98 -12.28
C PHE A 161 -5.12 -26.07 -12.76
N LEU A 162 -6.20 -26.32 -12.02
CA LEU A 162 -7.26 -27.24 -12.42
C LEU A 162 -7.95 -26.78 -13.71
N ALA A 163 -8.26 -25.49 -13.83
CA ALA A 163 -8.85 -24.93 -15.05
C ALA A 163 -7.95 -25.13 -16.27
N TYR A 164 -6.63 -24.94 -16.13
CA TYR A 164 -5.67 -25.17 -17.20
C TYR A 164 -5.51 -26.65 -17.57
N ILE A 165 -5.58 -27.58 -16.60
CA ILE A 165 -5.61 -29.02 -16.88
C ILE A 165 -6.84 -29.38 -17.71
N ILE A 166 -8.03 -28.94 -17.27
CA ILE A 166 -9.29 -29.22 -17.99
C ILE A 166 -9.23 -28.66 -19.41
N PHE A 167 -8.71 -27.43 -19.57
CA PHE A 167 -8.52 -26.83 -20.88
C PHE A 167 -7.54 -27.64 -21.75
N ALA A 168 -6.38 -28.01 -21.22
CA ALA A 168 -5.38 -28.79 -21.95
C ALA A 168 -5.92 -30.16 -22.41
N LEU A 169 -6.70 -30.85 -21.56
CA LEU A 169 -7.41 -32.08 -21.92
C LEU A 169 -8.45 -31.86 -23.02
N SER A 170 -9.11 -30.70 -23.06
CA SER A 170 -10.13 -30.38 -24.06
C SER A 170 -9.57 -30.16 -25.47
N ILE A 171 -8.28 -29.80 -25.58
CA ILE A 171 -7.58 -29.56 -26.86
C ILE A 171 -6.64 -30.72 -27.23
N ASP A 172 -6.82 -31.88 -26.59
CA ASP A 172 -6.03 -33.12 -26.80
C ASP A 172 -4.51 -32.92 -26.67
N GLN A 173 -4.09 -31.97 -25.83
CA GLN A 173 -2.70 -31.79 -25.46
C GLN A 173 -2.39 -32.52 -24.15
N ARG A 174 -1.12 -32.89 -23.98
CA ARG A 174 -0.64 -33.41 -22.69
C ARG A 174 -0.97 -32.39 -21.60
N ALA A 175 -1.82 -32.80 -20.66
CA ALA A 175 -2.38 -31.92 -19.64
C ALA A 175 -1.33 -31.12 -18.86
N ALA A 176 -0.18 -31.75 -18.57
CA ALA A 176 0.93 -31.14 -17.86
C ALA A 176 1.65 -30.06 -18.67
N ASP A 177 1.91 -30.32 -19.96
CA ASP A 177 2.68 -29.44 -20.83
C ASP A 177 1.87 -28.19 -21.21
N GLY A 178 0.59 -28.38 -21.51
CA GLY A 178 -0.34 -27.28 -21.80
C GLY A 178 -0.59 -26.37 -20.59
N ALA A 179 -0.74 -26.94 -19.39
CA ALA A 179 -1.02 -26.15 -18.19
C ALA A 179 0.16 -25.27 -17.76
N LEU A 180 1.39 -25.78 -17.84
CA LEU A 180 2.61 -25.02 -17.52
C LEU A 180 2.94 -23.95 -18.55
N LEU A 181 2.71 -24.23 -19.82
CA LEU A 181 2.88 -23.25 -20.88
C LEU A 181 1.86 -22.10 -20.70
N LEU A 182 0.60 -22.43 -20.38
CA LEU A 182 -0.42 -21.43 -20.08
C LEU A 182 -0.18 -20.64 -18.78
N LEU A 183 0.53 -21.19 -17.79
CA LEU A 183 0.92 -20.46 -16.58
C LEU A 183 1.91 -19.32 -16.87
N VAL A 184 2.76 -19.48 -17.88
CA VAL A 184 3.80 -18.51 -18.25
C VAL A 184 3.36 -17.58 -19.39
N THR A 185 2.45 -18.02 -20.25
CA THR A 185 1.97 -17.22 -21.39
C THR A 185 1.45 -15.82 -21.04
N PRO A 186 0.81 -15.52 -19.89
CA PRO A 186 0.43 -14.15 -19.56
C PRO A 186 1.62 -13.20 -19.37
N PHE A 187 2.85 -13.72 -19.23
CA PHE A 187 4.09 -12.95 -19.12
C PHE A 187 4.79 -12.76 -20.47
N ILE A 188 4.44 -13.55 -21.48
CA ILE A 188 4.94 -13.44 -22.85
C ILE A 188 3.83 -12.79 -23.67
N SER A 189 4.02 -11.51 -24.05
CA SER A 189 3.11 -10.72 -24.92
C SER A 189 1.94 -11.50 -25.53
N SER A 190 0.73 -11.29 -25.01
CA SER A 190 -0.53 -11.85 -25.50
C SER A 190 -0.70 -11.70 -27.01
N ALA A 191 -0.10 -10.67 -27.61
CA ALA A 191 -0.14 -10.40 -29.05
C ALA A 191 0.51 -11.50 -29.92
N LYS A 192 1.44 -12.31 -29.39
CA LYS A 192 2.03 -13.43 -30.17
C LYS A 192 1.15 -14.68 -30.20
N ILE A 193 0.22 -14.80 -29.26
CA ILE A 193 -0.67 -15.96 -29.13
C ILE A 193 -1.96 -15.75 -29.96
N VAL A 194 -2.45 -14.50 -30.03
CA VAL A 194 -3.65 -14.14 -30.82
C VAL A 194 -3.39 -14.08 -32.33
N ALA A 195 -2.14 -14.15 -32.79
CA ALA A 195 -1.79 -14.01 -34.21
C ALA A 195 -2.18 -15.21 -35.10
N SER A 196 -2.55 -16.36 -34.52
CA SER A 196 -3.13 -17.48 -35.26
C SER A 196 -4.65 -17.48 -35.13
N TRP A 197 -5.37 -17.39 -36.24
CA TRP A 197 -6.84 -17.39 -36.30
C TRP A 197 -7.48 -18.74 -35.89
N SER A 198 -6.66 -19.72 -35.43
CA SER A 198 -7.06 -21.06 -34.99
C SER A 198 -7.46 -21.17 -33.50
N ASP A 199 -7.23 -20.15 -32.67
CA ASP A 199 -7.28 -20.30 -31.21
C ASP A 199 -8.51 -19.63 -30.56
N TRP A 200 -9.67 -19.69 -31.24
CA TRP A 200 -10.93 -19.19 -30.69
C TRP A 200 -11.30 -19.85 -29.35
N THR A 201 -10.91 -21.11 -29.13
CA THR A 201 -11.10 -21.83 -27.86
C THR A 201 -10.33 -21.19 -26.71
N LEU A 202 -9.08 -20.79 -26.94
CA LEU A 202 -8.25 -20.10 -25.94
C LEU A 202 -8.78 -18.69 -25.66
N LEU A 203 -9.20 -17.96 -26.70
CA LEU A 203 -9.82 -16.65 -26.57
C LEU A 203 -11.13 -16.72 -25.78
N LEU A 204 -11.98 -17.72 -26.02
CA LEU A 204 -13.20 -17.94 -25.25
C LEU A 204 -12.89 -18.35 -23.81
N PHE A 205 -11.94 -19.26 -23.60
CA PHE A 205 -11.54 -19.71 -22.26
C PHE A 205 -11.02 -18.56 -21.39
N LEU A 206 -10.14 -17.72 -21.93
CA LEU A 206 -9.59 -16.56 -21.21
C LEU A 206 -10.58 -15.39 -21.15
N GLY A 207 -11.38 -15.20 -22.21
CA GLY A 207 -12.26 -14.05 -22.39
C GLY A 207 -13.60 -14.18 -21.65
N LEU A 208 -14.22 -15.36 -21.63
CA LEU A 208 -15.56 -15.55 -21.04
C LEU A 208 -15.65 -15.13 -19.56
N PRO A 209 -14.71 -15.49 -18.67
CA PRO A 209 -14.76 -15.03 -17.28
C PRO A 209 -14.68 -13.49 -17.17
N ILE A 210 -13.80 -12.87 -17.96
CA ILE A 210 -13.63 -11.41 -18.00
C ILE A 210 -14.91 -10.73 -18.51
N LEU A 211 -15.44 -11.21 -19.63
CA LEU A 211 -16.67 -10.69 -20.24
C LEU A 211 -17.89 -10.88 -19.32
N SER A 212 -17.95 -11.97 -18.57
CA SER A 212 -19.03 -12.23 -17.60
C SER A 212 -19.01 -11.19 -16.47
N VAL A 213 -17.83 -10.92 -15.90
CA VAL A 213 -17.69 -9.89 -14.85
C VAL A 213 -17.98 -8.49 -15.41
N LEU A 214 -17.47 -8.17 -16.59
CA LEU A 214 -17.73 -6.88 -17.24
C LEU A 214 -19.21 -6.70 -17.59
N GLY A 215 -19.85 -7.72 -18.17
CA GLY A 215 -21.27 -7.69 -18.51
C GLY A 215 -22.14 -7.48 -17.28
N TRP A 216 -21.86 -8.22 -16.19
CA TRP A 216 -22.54 -8.00 -14.92
C TRP A 216 -22.25 -6.61 -14.32
N GLY A 217 -21.01 -6.14 -14.42
CA GLY A 217 -20.62 -4.79 -13.98
C GLY A 217 -21.29 -3.68 -14.78
N MET A 218 -21.53 -3.86 -16.08
CA MET A 218 -22.27 -2.91 -16.91
C MET A 218 -23.75 -2.88 -16.55
N LEU A 219 -24.37 -4.03 -16.29
CA LEU A 219 -25.77 -4.12 -15.87
C LEU A 219 -26.03 -3.46 -14.52
N THR A 220 -25.08 -3.57 -13.59
CA THR A 220 -25.23 -3.06 -12.22
C THR A 220 -24.71 -1.62 -12.05
N GLU A 221 -23.62 -1.27 -12.72
CA GLU A 221 -22.89 -0.01 -12.46
C GLU A 221 -22.40 0.72 -13.74
N GLY A 222 -22.98 0.42 -14.90
CA GLY A 222 -22.53 0.91 -16.22
C GLY A 222 -22.33 2.43 -16.33
N ASN A 223 -23.18 3.23 -15.70
CA ASN A 223 -23.07 4.70 -15.70
C ASN A 223 -21.77 5.22 -15.06
N PHE A 224 -21.16 4.49 -14.13
CA PHE A 224 -19.87 4.88 -13.56
C PHE A 224 -18.71 4.48 -14.46
N VAL A 225 -18.75 3.27 -15.02
CA VAL A 225 -17.73 2.76 -15.95
C VAL A 225 -17.61 3.69 -17.15
N VAL A 226 -18.74 4.08 -17.77
CA VAL A 226 -18.74 5.02 -18.90
C VAL A 226 -18.18 6.39 -18.48
N ARG A 227 -18.57 6.91 -17.31
CA ARG A 227 -18.03 8.18 -16.80
C ARG A 227 -16.53 8.14 -16.52
N LEU A 228 -15.97 7.00 -16.12
CA LEU A 228 -14.52 6.84 -15.93
C LEU A 228 -13.75 7.03 -17.25
N PHE A 229 -14.31 6.55 -18.37
CA PHE A 229 -13.71 6.67 -19.70
C PHE A 229 -14.01 8.02 -20.38
N VAL A 230 -15.14 8.65 -20.07
CA VAL A 230 -15.61 9.87 -20.75
C VAL A 230 -15.26 11.17 -20.01
N ALA A 231 -15.08 11.17 -18.69
CA ALA A 231 -14.94 12.41 -17.92
C ALA A 231 -13.52 12.71 -17.41
N HIS A 232 -13.09 13.96 -17.63
CA HIS A 232 -12.03 14.62 -16.89
C HIS A 232 -12.65 15.30 -15.65
N SER A 233 -12.20 14.89 -14.45
CA SER A 233 -12.22 15.64 -13.17
C SER A 233 -13.30 15.41 -12.09
N ARG A 234 -12.81 15.73 -10.87
CA ARG A 234 -13.38 16.03 -9.53
C ARG A 234 -14.01 14.91 -8.71
N PHE A 235 -13.33 14.63 -7.60
CA PHE A 235 -13.71 13.65 -6.57
C PHE A 235 -14.16 14.34 -5.29
N SER A 236 -15.30 13.87 -4.78
CA SER A 236 -15.71 14.03 -3.38
C SER A 236 -15.33 12.76 -2.61
N ARG A 237 -14.80 12.95 -1.40
CA ARG A 237 -14.30 11.89 -0.52
C ARG A 237 -15.46 11.08 0.05
N SER A 238 -15.48 9.77 -0.17
CA SER A 238 -16.25 8.84 0.66
C SER A 238 -15.38 8.42 1.85
N PRO A 239 -15.92 8.37 3.09
CA PRO A 239 -15.17 7.91 4.24
C PRO A 239 -15.22 6.38 4.24
N LEU A 240 -14.09 5.72 4.03
CA LEU A 240 -13.95 4.32 4.46
C LEU A 240 -12.67 4.13 5.25
N GLN A 241 -12.92 3.47 6.38
CA GLN A 241 -12.12 3.27 7.57
C GLN A 241 -11.74 1.79 7.65
N GLU A 242 -10.68 1.53 8.41
CA GLU A 242 -10.10 0.24 8.83
C GLU A 242 -9.17 -0.45 7.81
N ARG A 243 -7.88 -0.06 7.81
CA ARG A 243 -6.80 -0.86 8.45
C ARG A 243 -5.41 -0.28 8.21
N ALA A 244 -4.78 0.16 9.30
CA ALA A 244 -3.35 0.21 9.60
C ALA A 244 -2.41 0.38 8.40
N THR A 245 -2.47 1.54 7.76
CA THR A 245 -1.34 2.09 7.00
C THR A 245 -0.82 3.33 7.73
N THR A 246 0.44 3.69 7.56
CA THR A 246 1.04 4.85 8.24
C THR A 246 0.25 6.13 7.97
N GLN A 247 -0.42 6.24 6.82
CA GLN A 247 -1.30 7.38 6.51
C GLN A 247 -2.58 7.42 7.35
N GLU A 248 -3.19 6.28 7.70
CA GLU A 248 -4.37 6.28 8.59
C GLU A 248 -4.02 6.77 10.01
N ARG A 249 -2.72 6.81 10.35
CA ARG A 249 -2.21 7.45 11.57
C ARG A 249 -2.15 8.99 11.45
N PHE A 250 -2.52 9.56 10.30
CA PHE A 250 -2.63 11.00 10.08
C PHE A 250 -4.03 11.34 9.56
N PHE A 251 -4.75 12.18 10.28
CA PHE A 251 -6.11 12.60 9.93
C PHE A 251 -6.14 13.42 8.64
N GLY A 252 -5.11 14.26 8.42
CA GLY A 252 -5.00 15.12 7.24
C GLY A 252 -3.92 14.68 6.25
N GLU A 253 -4.19 14.95 4.97
CA GLU A 253 -3.27 14.67 3.88
C GLU A 253 -2.00 15.54 3.96
N GLN A 254 -2.10 16.73 4.56
CA GLN A 254 -0.98 17.65 4.69
C GLN A 254 0.04 17.18 5.72
N GLU A 255 -0.42 16.68 6.87
CA GLU A 255 0.42 16.13 7.93
C GLU A 255 1.17 14.91 7.43
N TYR A 256 0.48 14.04 6.69
CA TYR A 256 1.11 12.89 6.05
C TYR A 256 2.14 13.30 5.00
N ARG A 257 1.85 14.33 4.18
CA ARG A 257 2.80 14.90 3.22
C ARG A 257 4.05 15.42 3.90
N ASN A 258 3.89 16.21 4.96
CA ASN A 258 5.01 16.75 5.73
C ASN A 258 5.89 15.63 6.31
N PHE A 259 5.28 14.58 6.87
CA PHE A 259 6.00 13.41 7.35
C PHE A 259 6.81 12.73 6.23
N LEU A 260 6.19 12.43 5.08
CA LEU A 260 6.90 11.77 3.98
C LEU A 260 8.03 12.63 3.41
N THR A 261 7.79 13.93 3.25
CA THR A 261 8.84 14.87 2.82
C THR A 261 10.00 14.85 3.79
N SER A 262 9.76 14.98 5.09
CA SER A 262 10.80 14.88 6.13
C SER A 262 11.55 13.54 6.08
N LEU A 263 10.83 12.43 5.92
CA LEU A 263 11.40 11.08 5.90
C LEU A 263 12.30 10.82 4.69
N PHE A 264 11.93 11.34 3.52
CA PHE A 264 12.63 11.09 2.26
C PHE A 264 13.67 12.15 1.93
N HIS A 265 13.39 13.42 2.20
CA HIS A 265 14.33 14.52 2.01
C HIS A 265 15.41 14.52 3.10
N GLY A 266 15.02 14.23 4.34
CA GLY A 266 15.92 14.16 5.50
C GLY A 266 16.15 15.48 6.22
N GLU A 267 15.33 16.51 5.95
CA GLU A 267 15.40 17.84 6.57
C GLU A 267 15.09 17.84 8.07
N ASP A 268 14.05 17.10 8.49
CA ASP A 268 13.60 17.07 9.89
C ASP A 268 13.63 15.65 10.44
N ARG A 269 14.71 15.31 11.14
CA ARG A 269 14.85 13.98 11.75
C ARG A 269 13.83 13.73 12.86
N THR A 270 13.41 14.78 13.56
CA THR A 270 12.45 14.71 14.66
C THR A 270 11.07 14.32 14.12
N LEU A 271 10.63 14.91 13.00
CA LEU A 271 9.34 14.59 12.37
C LEU A 271 9.30 13.18 11.78
N SER A 272 10.40 12.77 11.15
CA SER A 272 10.53 11.38 10.69
C SER A 272 10.53 10.39 11.87
N GLY A 273 11.21 10.72 12.97
CA GLY A 273 11.22 9.93 14.20
C GLY A 273 9.83 9.83 14.82
N PHE A 274 9.10 10.93 14.87
CA PHE A 274 7.73 10.98 15.39
C PHE A 274 6.81 10.03 14.63
N GLY A 275 6.78 10.12 13.29
CA GLY A 275 5.93 9.24 12.49
C GLY A 275 6.30 7.75 12.57
N LEU A 276 7.57 7.43 12.82
CA LEU A 276 8.06 6.04 12.90
C LEU A 276 7.93 5.42 14.29
N GLN A 277 8.07 6.21 15.36
CA GLN A 277 8.25 5.71 16.74
C GLN A 277 7.14 6.17 17.69
N ALA A 278 6.40 7.23 17.36
CA ALA A 278 5.44 7.87 18.27
C ALA A 278 3.97 7.57 17.95
N LEU A 279 3.66 6.86 16.86
CA LEU A 279 2.29 6.71 16.34
C LEU A 279 1.71 5.29 16.39
N ASP A 280 2.28 4.40 17.21
CA ASP A 280 1.82 3.00 17.26
C ASP A 280 0.46 2.82 17.96
N ASP A 281 0.04 3.81 18.75
CA ASP A 281 -1.13 3.74 19.64
C ASP A 281 -2.20 4.80 19.34
N GLY A 282 -2.08 5.59 18.26
CA GLY A 282 -3.04 6.66 17.99
C GLY A 282 -2.98 7.29 16.60
N ILE A 283 -3.88 8.24 16.35
CA ILE A 283 -4.04 8.99 15.10
C ILE A 283 -3.69 10.46 15.34
N VAL A 284 -2.84 11.05 14.51
CA VAL A 284 -2.47 12.48 14.54
C VAL A 284 -3.56 13.31 13.88
N HIS A 285 -4.17 14.22 14.63
CA HIS A 285 -5.12 15.20 14.10
C HIS A 285 -4.45 16.47 13.58
N LYS A 286 -3.43 16.95 14.29
CA LYS A 286 -2.74 18.20 13.97
C LYS A 286 -1.31 18.16 14.50
N LEU A 287 -0.37 18.61 13.69
CA LEU A 287 0.99 18.93 14.15
C LEU A 287 1.02 20.41 14.54
N PHE A 288 1.47 20.72 15.76
CA PHE A 288 1.72 22.09 16.17
C PHE A 288 3.15 22.46 15.78
N ASN A 289 3.28 23.54 15.02
CA ASN A 289 4.59 24.06 14.64
C ASN A 289 5.26 24.64 15.89
N GLY A 290 6.37 24.06 16.33
CA GLY A 290 7.21 24.60 17.39
C GLY A 290 8.63 24.76 16.85
N GLY A 291 9.28 25.89 17.11
CA GLY A 291 10.68 26.14 16.74
C GLY A 291 11.71 25.34 17.56
N SER A 292 11.29 24.24 18.20
CA SER A 292 12.09 23.43 19.11
C SER A 292 12.48 22.08 18.48
N ASP A 293 13.55 21.46 18.97
CA ASP A 293 13.96 20.06 18.65
C ASP A 293 12.95 18.98 19.12
N ALA A 294 11.71 19.37 19.39
CA ALA A 294 10.62 18.54 19.89
C ALA A 294 9.34 18.86 19.12
N ILE A 295 8.56 17.82 18.86
CA ILE A 295 7.28 17.88 18.17
C ILE A 295 6.16 17.86 19.19
N THR A 296 5.18 18.73 18.97
CA THR A 296 3.92 18.71 19.71
C THR A 296 2.80 18.40 18.73
N ALA A 297 1.95 17.43 19.05
CA ALA A 297 0.90 16.96 18.17
C ALA A 297 -0.39 16.72 18.94
N LEU A 298 -1.53 17.05 18.32
CA LEU A 298 -2.83 16.59 18.77
C LEU A 298 -3.02 15.16 18.27
N VAL A 299 -3.19 14.21 19.18
CA VAL A 299 -3.38 12.79 18.87
C VAL A 299 -4.68 12.27 19.49
N ASP A 300 -5.36 11.37 18.78
CA ASP A 300 -6.43 10.53 19.32
C ASP A 300 -5.83 9.17 19.68
N VAL A 301 -5.88 8.86 20.98
CA VAL A 301 -5.40 7.60 21.53
C VAL A 301 -6.60 6.88 22.15
N ASN A 302 -7.05 5.79 21.51
CA ASN A 302 -8.21 4.99 21.92
C ASN A 302 -9.53 5.78 22.07
N GLY A 303 -9.79 6.76 21.19
CA GLY A 303 -11.00 7.59 21.20
C GLY A 303 -10.92 8.78 22.15
N GLN A 304 -9.74 9.10 22.68
CA GLN A 304 -9.50 10.23 23.56
C GLN A 304 -8.43 11.15 22.96
N LEU A 305 -8.75 12.44 22.84
CA LEU A 305 -7.83 13.44 22.36
C LEU A 305 -6.82 13.84 23.45
N ALA A 306 -5.54 13.86 23.08
CA ALA A 306 -4.43 14.25 23.93
C ALA A 306 -3.41 15.07 23.14
N ILE A 307 -2.64 15.90 23.84
CA ILE A 307 -1.47 16.59 23.30
C ILE A 307 -0.24 15.72 23.57
N ARG A 308 0.36 15.18 22.52
CA ARG A 308 1.59 14.37 22.59
C ARG A 308 2.79 15.24 22.29
N LYS A 309 3.77 15.22 23.19
CA LYS A 309 5.08 15.84 22.96
C LYS A 309 6.14 14.76 22.78
N PHE A 310 6.98 14.89 21.76
CA PHE A 310 7.96 13.88 21.35
C PHE A 310 9.28 14.52 20.96
N ALA A 311 10.39 13.89 21.32
CA ALA A 311 11.72 14.29 20.86
C ALA A 311 12.65 13.07 20.71
N THR A 312 13.73 13.24 19.93
CA THR A 312 14.74 12.20 19.66
C THR A 312 16.14 12.66 20.02
N GLY A 313 17.04 11.73 20.32
CA GLY A 313 18.45 12.00 20.61
C GLY A 313 18.64 12.91 21.82
N ALA A 314 19.57 13.87 21.76
CA ALA A 314 19.83 14.80 22.86
C ALA A 314 18.62 15.65 23.28
N ALA A 315 17.68 15.88 22.36
CA ALA A 315 16.43 16.58 22.70
C ALA A 315 15.46 15.69 23.51
N ALA A 316 15.55 14.36 23.37
CA ALA A 316 14.78 13.43 24.19
C ALA A 316 15.20 13.51 25.67
N GLU A 317 16.51 13.56 25.94
CA GLU A 317 17.03 13.72 27.31
C GLU A 317 16.57 15.04 27.95
N LYS A 318 16.60 16.14 27.17
CA LYS A 318 16.06 17.44 27.62
C LYS A 318 14.56 17.36 27.90
N LEU A 319 13.81 16.64 27.06
CA LEU A 319 12.37 16.48 27.21
C LEU A 319 12.00 15.62 28.42
N GLU A 320 12.79 14.58 28.71
CA GLU A 320 12.67 13.76 29.92
C GLU A 320 12.97 14.59 31.17
N GLY A 321 14.01 15.43 31.14
CA GLY A 321 14.28 16.39 32.21
C GLY A 321 13.12 17.38 32.43
N GLN A 322 12.52 17.90 31.35
CA GLN A 322 11.32 18.74 31.45
C GLN A 322 10.15 17.99 32.09
N HIS A 323 9.93 16.74 31.69
CA HIS A 323 8.89 15.90 32.25
C HIS A 323 9.11 15.65 33.77
N ALA A 324 10.34 15.32 34.18
CA ALA A 324 10.69 15.14 35.58
C ALA A 324 10.51 16.43 36.41
N TRP A 325 10.82 17.59 35.81
CA TRP A 325 10.55 18.88 36.42
C TRP A 325 9.05 19.13 36.59
N LEU A 326 8.21 18.86 35.57
CA LEU A 326 6.76 19.02 35.65
C LEU A 326 6.12 18.15 36.75
N LEU A 327 6.69 16.97 37.04
CA LEU A 327 6.22 16.10 38.12
C LEU A 327 6.66 16.57 39.52
N SER A 328 7.79 17.25 39.64
CA SER A 328 8.34 17.71 40.92
C SER A 328 8.01 19.18 41.24
N ALA A 329 7.52 19.94 40.27
CA ALA A 329 7.16 21.34 40.42
C ALA A 329 6.01 21.52 41.42
N ASP A 330 6.15 22.51 42.31
CA ASP A 330 5.09 22.87 43.23
C ASP A 330 3.89 23.45 42.47
N ARG A 331 2.74 22.80 42.66
CA ARG A 331 1.45 23.15 42.03
C ARG A 331 0.71 24.23 42.82
N SER A 332 1.19 24.63 44.00
CA SER A 332 0.57 25.66 44.82
C SER A 332 0.70 27.06 44.21
N ALA A 333 1.77 27.31 43.45
CA ALA A 333 2.09 28.62 42.89
C ALA A 333 1.51 28.85 41.49
N LEU A 334 1.46 27.81 40.65
CA LEU A 334 1.00 27.88 39.26
C LEU A 334 0.28 26.59 38.84
N PRO A 335 -0.82 26.67 38.07
CA PRO A 335 -1.50 25.50 37.53
C PRO A 335 -0.67 24.90 36.38
N TRP A 336 -0.05 23.75 36.64
CA TRP A 336 0.72 23.00 35.64
C TRP A 336 -0.14 21.97 34.90
N VAL A 337 0.27 21.63 33.69
CA VAL A 337 -0.40 20.63 32.87
C VAL A 337 -0.19 19.24 33.46
N ASP A 338 -1.26 18.44 33.51
CA ASP A 338 -1.20 17.05 33.92
C ASP A 338 -0.55 16.16 32.84
N ILE A 339 0.14 15.11 33.28
CA ILE A 339 0.75 14.13 32.39
C ILE A 339 -0.02 12.82 32.56
N ASN A 340 -0.62 12.37 31.45
CA ASN A 340 -1.47 11.18 31.44
C ASN A 340 -0.66 9.92 31.15
N ARG A 341 0.34 10.03 30.26
CA ARG A 341 1.17 8.91 29.80
C ARG A 341 2.56 9.39 29.48
N GLN A 342 3.51 8.46 29.58
CA GLN A 342 4.88 8.63 29.11
C GLN A 342 5.36 7.36 28.43
N ARG A 343 6.29 7.49 27.49
CA ARG A 343 7.00 6.36 26.89
C ARG A 343 8.44 6.77 26.62
N HIS A 344 9.36 5.98 27.16
CA HIS A 344 10.79 6.03 26.87
C HIS A 344 11.11 4.87 25.91
N GLY A 345 11.85 5.14 24.84
CA GLY A 345 12.42 4.09 23.99
C GLY A 345 13.85 4.43 23.55
N ASP A 346 14.47 3.55 22.79
CA ASP A 346 15.87 3.72 22.36
C ASP A 346 16.06 5.00 21.53
N GLY A 347 16.58 6.05 22.18
CA GLY A 347 16.88 7.33 21.58
C GLY A 347 15.67 8.25 21.36
N PHE A 348 14.54 7.99 22.02
CA PHE A 348 13.38 8.91 22.01
C PHE A 348 12.62 8.94 23.34
N PHE A 349 11.96 10.05 23.59
CA PHE A 349 11.08 10.23 24.74
C PHE A 349 9.78 10.93 24.30
N LEU A 350 8.66 10.49 24.86
CA LEU A 350 7.37 11.17 24.67
C LEU A 350 6.53 11.14 25.93
N TYR A 351 5.63 12.11 26.03
CA TYR A 351 4.57 12.13 27.02
C TYR A 351 3.31 12.79 26.46
N ASP A 352 2.17 12.40 27.04
CA ASP A 352 0.84 12.87 26.66
C ASP A 352 0.25 13.72 27.78
N MET A 353 -0.39 14.81 27.36
CA MET A 353 -1.11 15.76 28.20
C MET A 353 -2.59 15.79 27.79
N PRO A 354 -3.53 16.06 28.71
CA PRO A 354 -4.93 16.20 28.35
C PRO A 354 -5.13 17.41 27.43
N LEU A 355 -6.02 17.27 26.45
CA LEU A 355 -6.45 18.42 25.66
C LEU A 355 -7.35 19.32 26.52
N VAL A 356 -6.90 20.53 26.80
CA VAL A 356 -7.72 21.56 27.44
C VAL A 356 -8.42 22.36 26.34
N VAL A 357 -9.66 21.97 26.01
CA VAL A 357 -10.46 22.56 24.91
C VAL A 357 -10.62 24.10 24.98
N PRO A 358 -10.79 24.74 26.15
CA PRO A 358 -10.88 26.21 26.21
C PRO A 358 -9.51 26.92 26.12
N ALA A 359 -8.39 26.18 26.07
CA ALA A 359 -7.06 26.78 26.01
C ALA A 359 -6.73 27.18 24.57
N ASN A 360 -6.46 28.46 24.36
CA ASN A 360 -5.85 28.98 23.14
C ASN A 360 -4.37 29.24 23.41
N ASP A 361 -3.54 29.13 22.37
CA ASP A 361 -2.16 29.60 22.49
C ASP A 361 -2.19 31.11 22.78
N PHE A 362 -1.40 31.54 23.76
CA PHE A 362 -1.33 32.95 24.13
C PHE A 362 -0.89 33.79 22.93
N PHE A 363 -0.01 33.25 22.08
CA PHE A 363 0.40 33.91 20.85
C PHE A 363 -0.77 34.13 19.88
N ASP A 364 -1.65 33.15 19.72
CA ASP A 364 -2.81 33.25 18.84
C ASP A 364 -3.79 34.31 19.36
N VAL A 365 -3.99 34.37 20.69
CA VAL A 365 -4.89 35.33 21.34
C VAL A 365 -4.42 36.78 21.21
N ILE A 366 -3.11 37.04 21.29
CA ILE A 366 -2.59 38.42 21.21
C ILE A 366 -2.41 38.92 19.77
N HIS A 367 -2.50 38.04 18.77
CA HIS A 367 -2.39 38.38 17.34
C HIS A 367 -3.71 38.21 16.57
N THR A 368 -4.82 37.90 17.26
CA THR A 368 -6.19 38.06 16.74
C THR A 368 -6.76 39.41 17.16
#